data_AF-K1V675-F1
#
_entry.id   AF-K1V675-F1
#
_cell.length_a   1.000
_cell.length_b   1.000
_cell.length_c   1.000
_cell.angle_alpha   90.00
_cell.angle_beta   90.00
_cell.angle_gamma   90.00
#
_symmetry.space_group_name_H-M   'P 1'
#
loop_
_entity.id
_entity.type
_entity.pdbx_description
1 polymer ?
#
loop_
_entity_poly.entity_id
_entity_poly.type
_entity_poly.pdbx_seq_one_letter_code
_entity_poly.pdbx_strand_id
1 'polypeptide(L)'
;MITIKTKEAASVWIGLLATAIAAGLLFAMEAKGVQVRWIAAVVVLLCTFTAVMLISLFIIRKYVAYKLKPIYSIVLSRNVHTDEIFTELKDKKVENIGEELTAWADTNDREIARLKEAEHFRKQYLGNVAHELKTPIFNVQGYISTLLDGGLEDELINRKYLERAEKSIDRLINIVNDLDTISKLESSMNRLEMERFDIVALAKEIADQAEMEADRK
;
A
#
# COMPACT_ATOMS: atom_id res chain seq x y z
N MET A 1 19.55 -18.19 0.79
CA MET A 1 20.57 -18.61 1.78
C MET A 1 21.81 -17.74 1.59
N ILE A 2 21.84 -16.56 2.22
CA ILE A 2 22.88 -15.54 1.98
C ILE A 2 24.12 -15.93 2.78
N THR A 3 25.24 -16.11 2.09
CA THR A 3 26.50 -16.60 2.66
C THR A 3 27.16 -15.53 3.53
N ILE A 4 27.24 -15.81 4.83
CA ILE A 4 27.87 -14.99 5.89
C ILE A 4 29.42 -15.08 5.79
N LYS A 5 29.97 -15.16 4.58
CA LYS A 5 31.39 -15.48 4.35
C LYS A 5 32.34 -14.41 4.91
N THR A 6 31.94 -13.15 4.97
CA THR A 6 32.82 -12.05 5.39
C THR A 6 33.08 -12.02 6.89
N LYS A 7 32.11 -12.45 7.72
CA LYS A 7 32.26 -12.45 9.19
C LYS A 7 32.91 -13.73 9.72
N GLU A 8 32.75 -14.85 9.04
CA GLU A 8 33.43 -16.11 9.36
C GLU A 8 34.94 -16.02 9.11
N ALA A 9 35.39 -15.28 8.09
CA ALA A 9 36.81 -15.01 7.90
C ALA A 9 37.39 -14.17 9.05
N ALA A 10 36.64 -13.18 9.55
CA ALA A 10 37.07 -12.32 10.65
C ALA A 10 37.20 -13.08 11.99
N SER A 11 36.35 -14.07 12.26
CA SER A 11 36.47 -14.91 13.46
C SER A 11 37.74 -15.77 13.45
N VAL A 12 38.16 -16.23 12.27
CA VAL A 12 39.42 -16.98 12.08
C VAL A 12 40.64 -16.10 12.36
N TRP A 13 40.64 -14.85 11.88
CA TRP A 13 41.73 -13.89 12.15
C TRP A 13 41.86 -13.52 13.64
N ILE A 14 40.73 -13.35 14.32
CA ILE A 14 40.71 -13.10 15.78
C ILE A 14 41.24 -14.30 16.55
N GLY A 15 40.86 -15.52 16.15
CA GLY A 15 41.38 -16.76 16.73
C GLY A 15 42.90 -16.89 16.54
N LEU A 16 43.39 -16.63 15.33
CA LEU A 16 44.83 -16.67 15.01
C LEU A 16 45.63 -15.66 15.83
N LEU A 17 45.11 -14.43 15.98
CA LEU A 17 45.74 -13.39 16.78
C LEU A 17 45.78 -13.75 18.28
N ALA A 18 44.71 -14.33 18.82
CA ALA A 18 44.68 -14.82 20.20
C ALA A 18 45.70 -15.97 20.43
N THR A 19 45.81 -16.90 19.48
CA THR A 19 46.79 -17.99 19.55
C THR A 19 48.23 -17.48 19.44
N ALA A 20 48.49 -16.46 18.61
CA ALA A 20 49.81 -15.83 18.51
C ALA A 20 50.22 -15.13 19.82
N ILE A 21 49.30 -14.46 20.50
CA ILE A 21 49.54 -13.86 21.83
C ILE A 21 49.84 -14.94 22.87
N ALA A 22 49.06 -16.03 22.89
CA ALA A 22 49.30 -17.16 23.79
C ALA A 22 50.66 -17.83 23.54
N ALA A 23 51.07 -17.98 22.29
CA ALA A 23 52.39 -18.51 21.93
C ALA A 23 53.53 -17.59 22.40
N GLY A 24 53.37 -16.27 22.24
CA GLY A 24 54.33 -15.28 22.74
C GLY A 24 54.48 -15.29 24.26
N LEU A 25 53.38 -15.47 25.00
CA LEU A 25 53.40 -15.62 26.46
C LEU A 25 54.12 -16.89 26.91
N LEU A 26 53.90 -18.03 26.22
CA LEU A 26 54.59 -19.28 26.51
C LEU A 26 56.10 -19.17 26.25
N PHE A 27 56.49 -18.52 25.16
CA PHE A 27 57.91 -18.26 24.85
C PHE A 27 58.56 -17.34 25.90
N ALA A 28 57.85 -16.32 26.38
CA ALA A 28 58.32 -15.44 27.45
C ALA A 28 58.45 -16.16 28.82
N MET A 29 57.61 -17.16 29.09
CA MET A 29 57.73 -18.00 30.29
C MET A 29 58.96 -18.91 30.24
N GLU A 30 59.27 -19.48 29.07
CA GLU A 30 60.47 -20.28 28.86
C GLU A 30 61.75 -19.43 29.03
N ALA A 31 61.76 -18.21 28.52
CA ALA A 31 62.86 -17.25 28.69
C ALA A 31 63.11 -16.84 30.15
N LYS A 32 62.11 -16.97 31.04
CA LYS A 32 62.22 -16.72 32.49
C LYS A 32 62.62 -17.97 33.30
N GLY A 33 63.01 -19.07 32.64
CA GLY A 33 63.53 -20.26 33.29
C GLY A 33 62.46 -21.26 33.77
N VAL A 34 61.22 -21.12 33.32
CA VAL A 34 60.16 -22.12 33.57
C VAL A 34 60.31 -23.26 32.58
N GLN A 35 60.56 -24.49 33.04
CA GLN A 35 60.57 -25.66 32.17
C GLN A 35 59.15 -25.99 31.67
N VAL A 36 58.87 -25.61 30.43
CA VAL A 36 57.60 -25.93 29.77
C VAL A 36 57.74 -27.24 28.99
N ARG A 37 56.84 -28.20 29.24
CA ARG A 37 56.72 -29.40 28.40
C ARG A 37 56.10 -28.99 27.06
N TRP A 38 56.82 -29.16 25.95
CA TRP A 38 56.34 -28.81 24.59
C TRP A 38 54.96 -29.40 24.26
N ILE A 39 54.66 -30.61 24.72
CA ILE A 39 53.34 -31.24 24.55
C ILE A 39 52.23 -30.43 25.25
N ALA A 40 52.49 -29.93 26.46
CA ALA A 40 51.53 -29.11 27.20
C ALA A 40 51.30 -27.75 26.52
N ALA A 41 52.35 -27.14 25.96
CA ALA A 41 52.25 -25.90 25.20
C ALA A 41 51.34 -26.04 23.96
N VAL A 42 51.51 -27.10 23.18
CA VAL A 42 50.69 -27.38 21.99
C VAL A 42 49.22 -27.59 22.38
N VAL A 43 48.95 -28.31 23.47
CA VAL A 43 47.59 -28.54 23.95
C VAL A 43 46.92 -27.23 24.37
N VAL A 44 47.62 -26.36 25.09
CA VAL A 44 47.07 -25.05 25.51
C VAL A 44 46.75 -24.16 24.31
N LEU A 45 47.61 -24.14 23.29
CA LEU A 45 47.36 -23.37 22.06
C LEU A 45 46.16 -23.88 21.27
N LEU A 46 45.98 -25.20 21.18
CA LEU A 46 44.83 -25.80 20.50
C LEU A 46 43.53 -25.53 21.26
N CYS A 47 43.54 -25.64 22.59
CA CYS A 47 42.37 -25.35 23.44
C CYS A 47 41.96 -23.88 23.36
N THR A 48 42.91 -22.95 23.35
CA THR A 48 42.61 -21.52 23.22
C THR A 48 42.04 -21.17 21.85
N PHE A 49 42.61 -21.72 20.77
CA PHE A 49 42.10 -21.52 19.41
C PHE A 49 40.67 -22.02 19.26
N THR A 50 40.40 -23.26 19.72
CA THR A 50 39.08 -23.88 19.62
C THR A 50 38.04 -23.14 20.47
N ALA A 51 38.38 -22.71 21.69
CA ALA A 51 37.48 -21.93 22.55
C ALA A 51 37.09 -20.59 21.92
N VAL A 52 38.07 -19.82 21.41
CA VAL A 52 37.82 -18.51 20.78
C VAL A 52 36.98 -18.68 19.50
N MET A 53 37.27 -19.70 18.70
CA MET A 53 36.50 -20.01 17.49
C MET A 53 35.03 -20.31 17.83
N LEU A 54 34.77 -21.16 18.83
CA LEU A 54 33.40 -21.50 19.25
C LEU A 54 32.63 -20.29 19.80
N ILE A 55 33.27 -19.46 20.64
CA ILE A 55 32.66 -18.25 21.20
C ILE A 55 32.31 -17.27 20.09
N SER A 56 33.22 -17.06 19.13
CA SER A 56 32.98 -16.16 18.01
C SER A 56 31.80 -16.63 17.14
N LEU A 57 31.75 -17.93 16.82
CA LEU A 57 30.61 -18.51 16.09
C LEU A 57 29.29 -18.37 16.86
N PHE A 58 29.32 -18.53 18.18
CA PHE A 58 28.15 -18.33 19.03
C PHE A 58 27.64 -16.88 18.99
N ILE A 59 28.54 -15.90 19.11
CA ILE A 59 28.21 -14.47 19.01
C ILE A 59 27.61 -14.15 17.64
N ILE A 60 28.22 -14.62 16.55
CA ILE A 60 27.72 -14.38 15.18
C ILE A 60 26.32 -14.98 15.02
N ARG A 61 26.12 -16.26 15.38
CA ARG A 61 24.80 -16.92 15.27
C ARG A 61 23.74 -16.18 16.08
N LYS A 62 24.05 -15.80 17.32
CA LYS A 62 23.12 -15.08 18.20
C LYS A 62 22.82 -13.68 17.67
N TYR A 63 23.81 -12.97 17.14
CA TYR A 63 23.65 -11.64 16.55
C TYR A 63 22.79 -11.67 15.28
N VAL A 64 23.05 -12.62 14.38
CA VAL A 64 22.27 -12.85 13.15
C VAL A 64 20.82 -13.18 13.52
N ALA A 65 20.60 -14.11 14.45
CA ALA A 65 19.24 -14.45 14.89
C ALA A 65 18.53 -13.26 15.54
N TYR A 66 19.20 -12.47 16.37
CA TYR A 66 18.60 -11.31 17.04
C TYR A 66 18.22 -10.19 16.06
N LYS A 67 19.07 -9.89 15.07
CA LYS A 67 18.83 -8.80 14.11
C LYS A 67 17.97 -9.23 12.91
N LEU A 68 18.07 -10.47 12.42
CA LEU A 68 17.30 -10.91 11.24
C LEU A 68 15.93 -11.50 11.57
N LYS A 69 15.69 -12.01 12.78
CA LYS A 69 14.37 -12.55 13.15
C LYS A 69 13.22 -11.55 12.94
N PRO A 70 13.32 -10.26 13.35
CA PRO A 70 12.28 -9.27 13.06
C PRO A 70 12.13 -9.00 11.55
N ILE A 71 13.23 -8.96 10.79
CA ILE A 71 13.22 -8.77 9.34
C ILE A 71 12.45 -9.91 8.64
N TYR A 72 12.77 -11.15 8.99
CA TYR A 72 12.12 -12.33 8.42
C TYR A 72 10.63 -12.38 8.75
N SER A 73 10.25 -12.05 9.99
CA SER A 73 8.83 -12.04 10.39
C SER A 73 8.01 -10.95 9.70
N ILE A 74 8.60 -9.81 9.35
CA ILE A 74 7.91 -8.72 8.66
C ILE A 74 7.79 -9.01 7.15
N VAL A 75 8.84 -9.55 6.53
CA VAL A 75 8.87 -9.80 5.08
C VAL A 75 8.04 -11.04 4.70
N LEU A 76 8.02 -12.11 5.48
CA LEU A 76 7.33 -13.35 5.11
C LEU A 76 5.84 -13.37 5.48
N SER A 77 5.40 -12.51 6.39
CA SER A 77 3.97 -12.41 6.77
C SER A 77 3.13 -11.60 5.78
N ARG A 78 3.78 -10.90 4.84
CA ARG A 78 3.14 -10.09 3.79
C ARG A 78 3.58 -10.63 2.44
N ASN A 79 2.63 -11.14 1.68
CA ASN A 79 2.78 -11.82 0.37
C ASN A 79 3.29 -10.83 -0.72
N VAL A 80 4.46 -10.24 -0.51
CA VAL A 80 5.04 -9.15 -1.31
C VAL A 80 6.12 -9.74 -2.22
N HIS A 81 6.03 -9.42 -3.51
CA HIS A 81 6.99 -9.84 -4.53
C HIS A 81 8.39 -9.33 -4.15
N THR A 82 9.20 -10.24 -3.64
CA THR A 82 10.37 -9.92 -2.83
C THR A 82 11.59 -9.50 -3.65
N ASP A 83 11.60 -9.70 -4.97
CA ASP A 83 12.82 -9.53 -5.77
C ASP A 83 13.25 -8.08 -5.99
N GLU A 84 12.34 -7.11 -6.09
CA GLU A 84 12.71 -5.71 -6.37
C GLU A 84 13.20 -4.95 -5.13
N ILE A 85 12.61 -5.21 -3.97
CA ILE A 85 12.91 -4.49 -2.71
C ILE A 85 14.31 -4.84 -2.18
N PHE A 86 14.75 -6.08 -2.37
CA PHE A 86 16.07 -6.52 -1.90
C PHE A 86 17.24 -5.89 -2.68
N THR A 87 17.02 -5.50 -3.94
CA THR A 87 18.04 -4.82 -4.75
C THR A 87 18.26 -3.37 -4.33
N GLU A 88 17.20 -2.66 -3.95
CA GLU A 88 17.28 -1.24 -3.58
C GLU A 88 17.83 -1.02 -2.16
N LEU A 89 17.58 -1.97 -1.25
CA LEU A 89 18.06 -1.91 0.14
C LEU A 89 19.48 -2.47 0.34
N LYS A 90 20.08 -3.07 -0.69
CA LYS A 90 21.41 -3.68 -0.60
C LYS A 90 22.54 -2.66 -0.41
N ASP A 91 22.33 -1.41 -0.83
CA ASP A 91 23.37 -0.37 -0.85
C ASP A 91 23.35 0.59 0.35
N LYS A 92 22.36 0.49 1.26
CA LYS A 92 22.24 1.39 2.43
C LYS A 92 22.68 0.71 3.73
N LYS A 93 23.45 1.44 4.54
CA LYS A 93 24.06 1.00 5.82
C LYS A 93 23.04 0.27 6.72
N VAL A 94 23.47 -0.89 7.21
CA VAL A 94 22.74 -1.88 8.03
C VAL A 94 22.20 -1.35 9.38
N GLU A 95 22.49 -0.10 9.74
CA GLU A 95 22.25 0.42 11.09
C GLU A 95 20.75 0.72 11.36
N ASN A 96 19.98 1.14 10.34
CA ASN A 96 18.57 1.59 10.49
C ASN A 96 17.53 0.89 9.59
N ILE A 97 17.89 -0.22 8.93
CA ILE A 97 17.01 -0.91 7.96
C ILE A 97 15.66 -1.32 8.57
N GLY A 98 15.62 -1.68 9.86
CA GLY A 98 14.38 -2.09 10.52
C GLY A 98 13.36 -0.95 10.69
N GLU A 99 13.82 0.25 11.02
CA GLU A 99 12.96 1.43 11.16
C GLU A 99 12.50 1.96 9.81
N GLU A 100 13.41 2.04 8.82
CA GLU A 100 13.08 2.48 7.45
C GLU A 100 12.10 1.52 6.77
N LEU A 101 12.30 0.20 6.94
CA LEU A 101 11.37 -0.81 6.42
C LEU A 101 10.00 -0.72 7.08
N THR A 102 9.94 -0.41 8.38
CA THR A 102 8.66 -0.27 9.11
C THR A 102 7.92 0.98 8.65
N ALA A 103 8.62 2.10 8.45
CA ALA A 103 8.04 3.34 7.94
C ALA A 103 7.54 3.18 6.49
N TRP A 104 8.31 2.50 5.64
CA TRP A 104 7.88 2.16 4.28
C TRP A 104 6.65 1.24 4.29
N ALA A 105 6.65 0.23 5.16
CA ALA A 105 5.55 -0.71 5.31
C ALA A 105 4.24 -0.02 5.73
N ASP A 106 4.29 0.92 6.70
CA ASP A 106 3.13 1.73 7.12
C ASP A 106 2.64 2.64 5.99
N THR A 107 3.56 3.30 5.28
CA THR A 107 3.21 4.16 4.14
C THR A 107 2.52 3.36 3.04
N ASN A 108 3.05 2.18 2.71
CA ASN A 108 2.48 1.30 1.71
C ASN A 108 1.11 0.75 2.15
N ASP A 109 0.94 0.39 3.42
CA ASP A 109 -0.35 -0.09 3.94
C ASP A 109 -1.42 1.01 3.88
N ARG A 110 -1.05 2.27 4.18
CA ARG A 110 -1.95 3.43 4.02
C ARG A 110 -2.31 3.66 2.55
N GLU A 111 -1.35 3.52 1.64
CA GLU A 111 -1.61 3.69 0.21
C GLU A 111 -2.52 2.59 -0.33
N ILE A 112 -2.28 1.34 0.04
CA ILE A 112 -3.15 0.21 -0.28
C ILE A 112 -4.56 0.44 0.28
N ALA A 113 -4.69 0.95 1.51
CA ALA A 113 -5.99 1.27 2.10
C ALA A 113 -6.72 2.35 1.30
N ARG A 114 -6.05 3.44 0.92
CA ARG A 114 -6.62 4.50 0.07
C ARG A 114 -7.06 3.98 -1.29
N LEU A 115 -6.23 3.16 -1.94
CA LEU A 115 -6.57 2.57 -3.23
C LEU A 115 -7.80 1.65 -3.13
N LYS A 116 -7.90 0.86 -2.06
CA LYS A 116 -9.10 0.02 -1.80
C LYS A 116 -10.34 0.84 -1.56
N GLU A 117 -10.23 1.94 -0.80
CA GLU A 117 -11.35 2.85 -0.57
C GLU A 117 -11.83 3.50 -1.87
N ALA A 118 -10.90 3.99 -2.70
CA ALA A 118 -11.20 4.52 -4.02
C ALA A 118 -11.84 3.46 -4.95
N GLU A 119 -11.34 2.23 -4.94
CA GLU A 119 -11.92 1.13 -5.71
C GLU A 119 -13.34 0.79 -5.24
N HIS A 120 -13.56 0.74 -3.92
CA HIS A 120 -14.88 0.50 -3.33
C HIS A 120 -15.86 1.61 -3.72
N PHE A 121 -15.44 2.87 -3.57
CA PHE A 121 -16.23 4.03 -4.00
C PHE A 121 -16.61 3.92 -5.48
N ARG A 122 -15.64 3.63 -6.37
CA ARG A 122 -15.88 3.47 -7.81
C ARG A 122 -16.89 2.37 -8.10
N LYS A 123 -16.78 1.21 -7.44
CA LYS A 123 -17.73 0.09 -7.59
C LYS A 123 -19.14 0.47 -7.15
N GLN A 124 -19.27 1.11 -5.98
CA GLN A 124 -20.55 1.56 -5.46
C GLN A 124 -21.18 2.62 -6.36
N TYR A 125 -20.39 3.59 -6.82
CA TYR A 125 -20.81 4.64 -7.75
C TYR A 125 -21.36 4.03 -9.04
N LEU A 126 -20.59 3.17 -9.72
CA LEU A 126 -21.03 2.51 -10.95
C LEU A 126 -22.29 1.65 -10.73
N GLY A 127 -22.39 0.97 -9.59
CA GLY A 127 -23.58 0.21 -9.21
C GLY A 127 -24.82 1.10 -9.09
N ASN A 128 -24.69 2.24 -8.42
CA ASN A 128 -25.78 3.21 -8.25
C ASN A 128 -26.21 3.81 -9.60
N VAL A 129 -25.25 4.21 -10.44
CA VAL A 129 -25.54 4.74 -11.78
C VAL A 129 -26.28 3.72 -12.63
N ALA A 130 -25.82 2.46 -12.64
CA ALA A 130 -26.48 1.39 -13.37
C ALA A 130 -27.92 1.15 -12.87
N HIS A 131 -28.15 1.26 -11.56
CA HIS A 131 -29.48 1.13 -10.98
C HIS A 131 -30.41 2.29 -11.38
N GLU A 132 -29.95 3.54 -11.24
CA GLU A 132 -30.73 4.73 -11.57
C GLU A 132 -31.06 4.83 -13.07
N LEU A 133 -30.20 4.31 -13.96
CA LEU A 133 -30.49 4.23 -15.40
C LEU A 133 -31.48 3.10 -15.73
N LYS A 134 -31.38 1.96 -15.05
CA LYS A 134 -32.19 0.76 -15.32
C LYS A 134 -33.68 1.02 -15.11
N THR A 135 -34.06 1.72 -14.04
CA THR A 135 -35.46 2.00 -13.71
C THR A 135 -36.22 2.76 -14.82
N PRO A 136 -35.77 3.96 -15.27
CA PRO A 136 -36.45 4.67 -16.35
C PRO A 136 -36.41 3.91 -17.68
N ILE A 137 -35.34 3.16 -17.99
CA ILE A 137 -35.30 2.30 -19.19
C ILE A 137 -36.44 1.26 -19.15
N PHE A 138 -36.60 0.55 -18.03
CA PHE A 138 -37.67 -0.44 -17.90
C PHE A 138 -39.06 0.20 -17.90
N ASN A 139 -39.21 1.40 -17.34
CA ASN A 139 -40.48 2.14 -17.42
C ASN A 139 -40.84 2.49 -18.86
N VAL A 140 -39.90 3.05 -19.63
CA VAL A 140 -40.09 3.34 -21.07
C VAL A 140 -40.48 2.05 -21.79
N GLN A 141 -39.71 0.97 -21.60
CA GLN A 141 -40.00 -0.31 -22.23
C GLN A 141 -41.41 -0.84 -21.88
N GLY A 142 -41.80 -0.76 -20.61
CA GLY A 142 -43.13 -1.20 -20.15
C GLY A 142 -44.28 -0.37 -20.72
N TYR A 143 -44.12 0.96 -20.79
CA TYR A 143 -45.12 1.83 -21.40
C TYR A 143 -45.25 1.57 -22.90
N ILE A 144 -44.11 1.46 -23.61
CA ILE A 144 -44.11 1.15 -25.05
C ILE A 144 -44.71 -0.24 -25.31
N SER A 145 -44.36 -1.27 -24.53
CA SER A 145 -44.97 -2.60 -24.67
C SER A 145 -46.49 -2.56 -24.48
N THR A 146 -46.96 -1.87 -23.44
CA THR A 146 -48.41 -1.76 -23.18
C THR A 146 -49.13 -1.04 -24.31
N LEU A 147 -48.52 0.00 -24.88
CA LEU A 147 -49.06 0.71 -26.04
C LEU A 147 -49.15 -0.22 -27.26
N LEU A 148 -48.10 -1.01 -27.52
CA LEU A 148 -48.08 -1.97 -28.63
C LEU A 148 -49.06 -3.14 -28.44
N ASP A 149 -49.37 -3.54 -27.21
CA ASP A 149 -50.29 -4.64 -26.86
C ASP A 149 -51.77 -4.22 -26.84
N GLY A 150 -52.13 -3.18 -27.60
CA GLY A 150 -53.52 -2.68 -27.73
C GLY A 150 -53.82 -1.40 -26.93
N GLY A 151 -52.82 -0.83 -26.25
CA GLY A 151 -52.98 0.42 -25.51
C GLY A 151 -53.00 1.68 -26.38
N LEU A 152 -52.62 1.58 -27.66
CA LEU A 152 -52.73 2.69 -28.63
C LEU A 152 -54.19 3.00 -28.97
N GLU A 153 -55.03 1.97 -28.98
CA GLU A 153 -56.46 2.03 -29.30
C GLU A 153 -57.32 2.50 -28.12
N ASP A 154 -56.76 2.56 -26.90
CA ASP A 154 -57.43 3.07 -25.70
C ASP A 154 -57.11 4.56 -25.49
N GLU A 155 -58.08 5.43 -25.80
CA GLU A 155 -57.96 6.89 -25.62
C GLU A 155 -57.70 7.33 -24.17
N LEU A 156 -58.04 6.51 -23.16
CA LEU A 156 -57.79 6.84 -21.76
C LEU A 156 -56.32 6.60 -21.36
N ILE A 157 -55.60 5.77 -22.13
CA ILE A 157 -54.27 5.28 -21.77
C ILE A 157 -53.20 5.79 -22.74
N ASN A 158 -53.50 5.87 -24.04
CA ASN A 158 -52.52 6.08 -25.10
C ASN A 158 -51.61 7.30 -24.85
N ARG A 159 -52.20 8.47 -24.66
CA ARG A 159 -51.51 9.74 -24.46
C ARG A 159 -50.76 9.75 -23.13
N LYS A 160 -51.41 9.26 -22.08
CA LYS A 160 -50.85 9.21 -20.73
C LYS A 160 -49.58 8.35 -20.68
N TYR A 161 -49.55 7.24 -21.41
CA TYR A 161 -48.39 6.34 -21.42
C TYR A 161 -47.26 6.89 -22.28
N LEU A 162 -47.57 7.56 -23.40
CA LEU A 162 -46.57 8.32 -24.17
C LEU A 162 -45.92 9.43 -23.32
N GLU A 163 -46.71 10.20 -22.57
CA GLU A 163 -46.20 11.24 -21.66
C GLU A 163 -45.37 10.67 -20.52
N ARG A 164 -45.73 9.49 -19.99
CA ARG A 164 -44.91 8.82 -18.96
C ARG A 164 -43.61 8.27 -19.51
N ALA A 165 -43.60 7.80 -20.76
CA ALA A 165 -42.39 7.38 -21.45
C ALA A 165 -41.47 8.58 -21.70
N GLU A 166 -42.00 9.70 -22.17
CA GLU A 166 -41.24 10.93 -22.38
C GLU A 166 -40.62 11.46 -21.06
N LYS A 167 -41.39 11.56 -19.97
CA LYS A 167 -40.83 11.89 -18.64
C LYS A 167 -39.72 10.95 -18.17
N SER A 168 -39.80 9.67 -18.54
CA SER A 168 -38.75 8.71 -18.20
C SER A 168 -37.48 8.91 -19.03
N ILE A 169 -37.62 9.36 -20.29
CA ILE A 169 -36.51 9.78 -21.15
C ILE A 169 -35.87 11.06 -20.61
N ASP A 170 -36.65 12.06 -20.19
CA ASP A 170 -36.12 13.28 -19.57
C ASP A 170 -35.30 12.97 -18.32
N ARG A 171 -35.79 12.04 -17.49
CA ARG A 171 -35.02 11.56 -16.32
C ARG A 171 -33.70 10.92 -16.73
N LEU A 172 -33.67 10.12 -17.80
CA LEU A 172 -32.42 9.55 -18.33
C LEU A 172 -31.45 10.63 -18.79
N ILE A 173 -31.93 11.64 -19.50
CA ILE A 173 -31.12 12.77 -19.97
C ILE A 173 -30.49 13.50 -18.77
N ASN A 174 -31.27 13.78 -17.73
CA ASN A 174 -30.77 14.42 -16.52
C ASN A 174 -29.67 13.60 -15.83
N ILE A 175 -29.86 12.28 -15.69
CA ILE A 175 -28.83 11.39 -15.12
C ILE A 175 -27.55 11.47 -15.97
N VAL A 176 -27.66 11.43 -17.30
CA VAL A 176 -26.48 11.52 -18.19
C VAL A 176 -25.77 12.87 -18.04
N ASN A 177 -26.51 13.97 -17.92
CA ASN A 177 -25.93 15.30 -17.71
C ASN A 177 -25.22 15.41 -16.35
N ASP A 178 -25.77 14.79 -15.31
CA ASP A 178 -25.13 14.72 -14.00
C ASP A 178 -23.80 13.96 -14.08
N LEU A 179 -23.77 12.84 -14.81
CA LEU A 179 -22.54 12.06 -15.04
C LEU A 179 -21.47 12.87 -15.79
N ASP A 180 -21.88 13.62 -16.83
CA ASP A 180 -20.99 14.50 -17.60
C ASP A 180 -20.41 15.61 -16.70
N THR A 181 -21.26 16.21 -15.85
CA THR A 181 -20.84 17.24 -14.90
C THR A 181 -19.82 16.71 -13.89
N ILE A 182 -20.08 15.52 -13.32
CA ILE A 182 -19.14 14.85 -12.41
C ILE A 182 -17.82 14.54 -13.14
N SER A 183 -17.89 14.01 -14.37
CA SER A 183 -16.68 13.71 -15.15
C SER A 183 -15.84 14.94 -15.43
N LYS A 184 -16.48 16.08 -15.73
CA LYS A 184 -15.78 17.37 -15.91
C LYS A 184 -15.14 17.86 -14.62
N LEU A 185 -15.79 17.68 -13.46
CA LEU A 185 -15.25 18.06 -12.15
C LEU A 185 -14.07 17.17 -11.72
N GLU A 186 -14.11 15.86 -12.00
CA GLU A 186 -12.99 14.95 -11.72
C GLU A 186 -11.81 15.17 -12.68
N SER A 187 -12.09 15.55 -13.92
CA SER A 187 -11.05 15.98 -14.84
C SER A 187 -10.46 17.31 -14.35
N SER A 188 -9.15 17.47 -14.44
CA SER A 188 -8.47 18.75 -14.12
C SER A 188 -8.82 19.88 -15.11
N MET A 189 -9.83 19.69 -15.97
CA MET A 189 -10.26 20.64 -16.99
C MET A 189 -11.14 21.76 -16.43
N ASN A 190 -11.73 21.59 -15.24
CA ASN A 190 -12.46 22.67 -14.58
C ASN A 190 -11.48 23.57 -13.80
N ARG A 191 -10.88 24.54 -14.49
CA ARG A 191 -10.26 25.69 -13.82
C ARG A 191 -11.39 26.56 -13.28
N LEU A 192 -11.56 26.59 -11.96
CA LEU A 192 -12.49 27.51 -11.31
C LEU A 192 -12.06 28.95 -11.61
N GLU A 193 -12.96 29.71 -12.22
CA GLU A 193 -12.78 31.15 -12.43
C GLU A 193 -13.19 31.88 -11.16
N MET A 194 -12.20 32.32 -10.39
CA MET A 194 -12.42 33.03 -9.14
C MET A 194 -12.61 34.52 -9.40
N GLU A 195 -13.82 35.03 -9.22
CA GLU A 195 -14.13 36.45 -9.36
C GLU A 195 -14.78 37.04 -8.09
N ARG A 196 -14.71 38.37 -7.96
CA ARG A 196 -15.43 39.10 -6.90
C ARG A 196 -16.84 39.39 -7.39
N PHE A 197 -17.84 38.94 -6.65
CA PHE A 197 -19.25 39.19 -6.94
C PHE A 197 -20.02 39.63 -5.69
N ASP A 198 -21.19 40.24 -5.87
CA ASP A 198 -22.08 40.63 -4.79
C ASP A 198 -23.01 39.46 -4.43
N ILE A 199 -22.73 38.82 -3.28
CA ILE A 199 -23.52 37.70 -2.78
C ILE A 199 -24.97 38.09 -2.45
N VAL A 200 -25.23 39.34 -2.05
CA VAL A 200 -26.58 39.81 -1.72
C VAL A 200 -27.40 39.98 -2.99
N ALA A 201 -26.80 40.53 -4.04
CA ALA A 201 -27.46 40.65 -5.34
C ALA A 201 -27.78 39.27 -5.93
N LEU A 202 -26.81 38.35 -5.95
CA LEU A 202 -27.01 36.98 -6.43
C LEU A 202 -28.09 36.23 -5.64
N ALA A 203 -28.08 36.35 -4.31
CA ALA A 203 -29.08 35.70 -3.47
C ALA A 203 -30.50 36.22 -3.73
N LYS A 204 -30.66 37.52 -3.99
CA LYS A 204 -31.96 38.10 -4.37
C LYS A 204 -32.43 37.59 -5.73
N GLU A 205 -31.54 37.57 -6.72
CA GLU A 205 -31.87 37.03 -8.05
C GLU A 205 -32.35 35.58 -7.97
N ILE A 206 -31.66 34.74 -7.19
CA ILE A 206 -32.06 33.35 -6.97
C ILE A 206 -33.42 33.27 -6.26
N ALA A 207 -33.66 34.13 -5.26
CA ALA A 207 -34.94 34.17 -4.54
C ALA A 207 -36.11 34.55 -5.47
N ASP A 208 -35.92 35.58 -6.31
CA ASP A 208 -36.93 36.03 -7.27
C ASP A 208 -37.24 34.93 -8.30
N GLN A 209 -36.20 34.24 -8.82
CA GLN A 209 -36.37 33.10 -9.73
C GLN A 209 -37.16 31.95 -9.08
N ALA A 210 -36.84 31.63 -7.82
CA ALA A 210 -37.52 30.58 -7.07
C ALA A 210 -38.99 30.94 -6.79
N GLU A 211 -39.29 32.20 -6.49
CA GLU A 211 -40.65 32.71 -6.30
C GLU A 211 -41.48 32.58 -7.59
N MET A 212 -40.92 32.97 -8.74
CA MET A 212 -41.57 32.80 -10.05
C MET A 212 -41.87 31.34 -10.40
N GLU A 213 -41.07 30.39 -9.92
CA GLU A 213 -41.30 28.96 -10.15
C GLU A 213 -42.32 28.37 -9.17
N ALA A 214 -42.37 28.88 -7.94
CA ALA A 214 -43.39 28.54 -6.96
C ALA A 214 -44.79 28.96 -7.43
N ASP A 215 -44.92 30.16 -8.00
CA ASP A 215 -46.19 30.69 -8.52
C ASP A 215 -46.73 29.95 -9.76
N ARG A 216 -45.90 29.12 -10.40
CA ARG A 216 -46.29 28.31 -11.58
C ARG A 216 -46.89 26.95 -11.23
N LYS A 217 -46.87 26.53 -9.96
CA LYS A 217 -47.45 25.26 -9.48
C LYS A 217 -48.82 25.46 -8.84
#